data_AF-A0A2U1E691-F1
#
_entry.id   AF-A0A2U1E691-F1
#
_cell.length_a   1.000
_cell.length_b   1.000
_cell.length_c   1.000
_cell.angle_alpha   90.00
_cell.angle_beta   90.00
_cell.angle_gamma   90.00
#
_symmetry.space_group_name_H-M   'P 1'
#
loop_
_entity.id
_entity.type
_entity.pdbx_description
1 polymer ?
#
loop_
_entity_poly.entity_id
_entity_poly.type
_entity_poly.pdbx_seq_one_letter_code
_entity_poly.pdbx_strand_id
1 'polypeptide(L)'
;MFTIRTVGGVALFLFGTTFLWLTPTFASPGISAQGAWWAVTQVLALAVLAGFTLATYGLFTRMPWWENVALTSAVLGLIVLIPYWVAAQQAGEITPWFNVLIHALGSAGVLVLLGVPALERWVDGHVMAGV
;
A
#
# COMPACT_ATOMS: atom_id res chain seq x y z
N MET A 1 -14.81 18.19 -9.33
CA MET A 1 -15.41 18.23 -7.97
C MET A 1 -14.65 17.24 -7.09
N PHE A 2 -14.13 17.69 -5.95
CA PHE A 2 -13.48 16.82 -4.97
C PHE A 2 -14.56 16.22 -4.07
N THR A 3 -14.96 14.97 -4.35
CA THR A 3 -15.79 14.18 -3.44
C THR A 3 -14.90 13.32 -2.55
N ILE A 4 -15.42 12.83 -1.43
CA ILE A 4 -14.70 11.88 -0.57
C ILE A 4 -14.29 10.63 -1.36
N ARG A 5 -15.12 10.18 -2.31
CA ARG A 5 -14.74 9.11 -3.24
C ARG A 5 -13.51 9.46 -4.06
N THR A 6 -13.50 10.63 -4.73
CA THR A 6 -12.38 11.01 -5.58
C THR A 6 -11.11 11.19 -4.77
N VAL A 7 -11.19 11.87 -3.63
CA VAL A 7 -10.05 12.09 -2.72
C VAL A 7 -9.55 10.77 -2.14
N GLY A 8 -10.46 9.90 -1.66
CA GLY A 8 -10.13 8.59 -1.09
C GLY A 8 -9.50 7.65 -2.11
N GLY A 9 -10.06 7.58 -3.33
CA GLY A 9 -9.48 6.78 -4.41
C GLY A 9 -8.10 7.28 -4.84
N VAL A 10 -7.92 8.60 -4.97
CA VAL A 10 -6.59 9.18 -5.26
C VAL A 10 -5.61 8.88 -4.12
N ALA A 11 -6.02 9.03 -2.85
CA ALA A 11 -5.17 8.73 -1.71
C ALA A 11 -4.77 7.25 -1.67
N LEU A 12 -5.71 6.33 -1.93
CA LEU A 12 -5.46 4.90 -1.98
C LEU A 12 -4.46 4.52 -3.08
N PHE A 13 -4.62 5.09 -4.28
CA PHE A 13 -3.70 4.88 -5.38
C PHE A 13 -2.31 5.44 -5.09
N LEU A 14 -2.23 6.69 -4.61
CA LEU A 14 -0.96 7.31 -4.25
C LEU A 14 -0.23 6.51 -3.18
N PHE A 15 -0.94 6.07 -2.14
CA PHE A 15 -0.38 5.15 -1.14
C PHE A 15 0.14 3.85 -1.77
N GLY A 16 -0.62 3.23 -2.67
CA GLY A 16 -0.16 2.05 -3.41
C GLY A 16 1.14 2.30 -4.18
N THR A 17 1.30 3.47 -4.80
CA THR A 17 2.54 3.81 -5.54
C THR A 17 3.77 3.99 -4.67
N THR A 18 3.61 4.33 -3.37
CA THR A 18 4.77 4.47 -2.48
C THR A 18 5.48 3.14 -2.24
N PHE A 19 4.82 2.00 -2.45
CA PHE A 19 5.48 0.68 -2.35
C PHE A 19 6.64 0.52 -3.34
N LEU A 20 6.68 1.31 -4.41
CA LEU A 20 7.85 1.36 -5.30
C LEU A 20 9.13 1.80 -4.56
N TRP A 21 9.01 2.56 -3.47
CA TRP A 21 10.16 2.98 -2.64
C TRP A 21 10.87 1.80 -1.96
N LEU A 22 10.19 0.65 -1.85
CA LEU A 22 10.77 -0.58 -1.30
C LEU A 22 11.54 -1.39 -2.36
N THR A 23 11.55 -0.95 -3.61
CA THR A 23 12.19 -1.69 -4.71
C THR A 23 13.66 -1.29 -4.88
N PRO A 24 14.50 -2.14 -5.52
CA PRO A 24 15.90 -1.83 -5.79
C PRO A 24 16.17 -0.49 -6.47
N THR A 25 15.22 -0.01 -7.28
CA THR A 25 15.34 1.26 -8.00
C THR A 25 15.40 2.47 -7.07
N PHE A 26 14.91 2.34 -5.84
CA PHE A 26 14.85 3.40 -4.82
C PHE A 26 15.83 3.17 -3.66
N ALA A 27 16.72 2.18 -3.76
CA ALA A 27 17.79 2.00 -2.78
C ALA A 27 18.77 3.19 -2.80
N SER A 28 19.36 3.50 -1.65
CA SER A 28 20.31 4.60 -1.53
C SER A 28 21.53 4.40 -2.45
N PRO A 29 22.12 5.49 -2.99
CA PRO A 29 23.32 5.40 -3.81
C PRO A 29 24.46 4.66 -3.11
N GLY A 30 25.12 3.76 -3.83
CA GLY A 30 26.25 2.97 -3.32
C GLY A 30 25.86 1.67 -2.60
N ILE A 31 24.57 1.37 -2.47
CA ILE A 31 24.08 0.14 -1.85
C ILE A 31 23.85 -0.96 -2.90
N SER A 32 24.28 -2.18 -2.59
CA SER A 32 24.01 -3.37 -3.41
C SER A 32 22.55 -3.78 -3.25
N ALA A 33 21.70 -3.37 -4.19
CA ALA A 33 20.29 -3.75 -4.25
C ALA A 33 20.08 -5.08 -5.02
N GLN A 34 20.92 -6.07 -4.77
CA GLN A 34 20.89 -7.39 -5.42
C GLN A 34 20.60 -8.51 -4.42
N GLY A 35 20.13 -9.65 -4.92
CA GLY A 35 19.89 -10.85 -4.12
C GLY A 35 18.42 -11.20 -3.96
N ALA A 36 18.18 -12.38 -3.37
CA ALA A 36 16.85 -12.97 -3.30
C ALA A 36 15.85 -12.11 -2.52
N TRP A 37 16.27 -11.49 -1.42
CA TRP A 37 15.38 -10.65 -0.60
C TRP A 37 14.91 -9.38 -1.33
N TRP A 38 15.80 -8.75 -2.11
CA TRP A 38 15.44 -7.63 -2.97
C TRP A 38 14.48 -8.04 -4.09
N ALA A 39 14.69 -9.21 -4.70
CA ALA A 39 13.79 -9.75 -5.73
C ALA A 39 12.39 -10.07 -5.17
N VAL A 40 12.32 -10.74 -4.01
CA VAL A 40 11.06 -11.03 -3.31
C VAL A 40 10.35 -9.73 -2.96
N THR A 41 11.07 -8.76 -2.37
CA THR A 41 10.51 -7.45 -2.03
C THR A 41 9.94 -6.76 -3.26
N GLN A 42 10.66 -6.77 -4.38
CA GLN A 42 10.21 -6.15 -5.62
C GLN A 42 8.91 -6.78 -6.16
N VAL A 43 8.84 -8.11 -6.22
CA VAL A 43 7.64 -8.82 -6.68
C VAL A 43 6.44 -8.50 -5.78
N LEU A 44 6.63 -8.55 -4.46
CA LEU A 44 5.56 -8.27 -3.52
C LEU A 44 5.13 -6.79 -3.56
N ALA A 45 6.07 -5.85 -3.65
CA ALA A 45 5.78 -4.42 -3.77
C ALA A 45 4.96 -4.12 -5.04
N LEU A 46 5.31 -4.74 -6.17
CA LEU A 46 4.54 -4.62 -7.41
C LEU A 46 3.14 -5.26 -7.27
N ALA A 47 3.02 -6.39 -6.58
CA ALA A 47 1.74 -7.01 -6.30
C ALA A 47 0.85 -6.11 -5.42
N VAL A 48 1.41 -5.45 -4.41
CA VAL A 48 0.68 -4.48 -3.56
C VAL A 48 0.23 -3.27 -4.37
N LEU A 49 1.11 -2.70 -5.19
CA LEU A 49 0.76 -1.60 -6.10
C LEU A 49 -0.39 -2.01 -7.04
N ALA A 50 -0.29 -3.18 -7.67
CA ALA A 50 -1.33 -3.70 -8.55
C ALA A 50 -2.66 -3.88 -7.79
N GLY A 51 -2.61 -4.41 -6.57
CA GLY A 51 -3.76 -4.57 -5.69
C GLY A 51 -4.44 -3.24 -5.34
N PHE A 52 -3.69 -2.23 -4.87
CA PHE A 52 -4.25 -0.90 -4.59
C PHE A 52 -4.74 -0.17 -5.84
N THR A 53 -4.10 -0.39 -6.98
CA THR A 53 -4.58 0.12 -8.28
C THR A 53 -5.93 -0.50 -8.63
N LEU A 54 -6.06 -1.81 -8.48
CA LEU A 54 -7.30 -2.54 -8.74
C LEU A 54 -8.41 -2.13 -7.75
N ALA A 55 -8.09 -1.99 -6.47
CA ALA A 55 -9.01 -1.48 -5.46
C ALA A 55 -9.49 -0.06 -5.80
N THR A 56 -8.58 0.82 -6.24
CA THR A 56 -8.94 2.18 -6.67
C THR A 56 -9.87 2.17 -7.88
N TYR A 57 -9.57 1.33 -8.87
CA TYR A 57 -10.47 1.12 -10.02
C TYR A 57 -11.86 0.64 -9.57
N GLY A 58 -11.90 -0.36 -8.69
CA GLY A 58 -13.14 -0.87 -8.11
C GLY A 58 -13.94 0.21 -7.37
N LEU A 59 -13.26 1.03 -6.57
CA LEU A 59 -13.84 2.15 -5.84
C LEU A 59 -14.47 3.19 -6.80
N PHE A 60 -13.76 3.57 -7.87
CA PHE A 60 -14.30 4.52 -8.85
C PHE A 60 -15.46 3.94 -9.65
N THR A 61 -15.43 2.65 -9.94
CA THR A 61 -16.48 1.94 -10.66
C THR A 61 -17.61 1.41 -9.77
N ARG A 62 -17.57 1.67 -8.46
CA ARG A 62 -18.53 1.20 -7.45
C ARG A 62 -18.69 -0.33 -7.42
N MET A 63 -17.60 -1.05 -7.63
CA MET A 63 -17.62 -2.51 -7.61
C MET A 63 -17.55 -3.03 -6.17
N PRO A 64 -18.40 -3.96 -5.74
CA PRO A 64 -18.50 -4.38 -4.33
C PRO A 64 -17.26 -5.12 -3.79
N TRP A 65 -16.33 -5.52 -4.66
CA TRP A 65 -15.11 -6.21 -4.25
C TRP A 65 -13.96 -5.26 -3.88
N TRP A 66 -14.11 -3.95 -4.07
CA TRP A 66 -13.01 -2.98 -3.93
C TRP A 66 -12.39 -2.97 -2.52
N GLU A 67 -13.23 -3.05 -1.48
CA GLU A 67 -12.78 -3.10 -0.07
C GLU A 67 -11.95 -4.33 0.22
N ASN A 68 -12.41 -5.51 -0.19
CA ASN A 68 -11.70 -6.76 0.01
C ASN A 68 -10.33 -6.74 -0.68
N VAL A 69 -10.24 -6.16 -1.87
CA VAL A 69 -8.96 -5.97 -2.56
C VAL A 69 -8.06 -4.97 -1.82
N ALA A 70 -8.61 -3.86 -1.30
CA ALA A 70 -7.84 -2.89 -0.51
C ALA A 70 -7.31 -3.49 0.80
N LEU A 71 -8.14 -4.22 1.53
CA LEU A 71 -7.80 -4.92 2.78
C LEU A 71 -6.70 -5.96 2.54
N THR A 72 -6.87 -6.83 1.56
CA THR A 72 -5.87 -7.86 1.22
C THR A 72 -4.55 -7.23 0.75
N SER A 73 -4.61 -6.15 -0.03
CA SER A 73 -3.42 -5.39 -0.45
C SER A 73 -2.71 -4.74 0.74
N ALA A 74 -3.46 -4.23 1.72
CA ALA A 74 -2.89 -3.65 2.94
C ALA A 74 -2.18 -4.71 3.80
N VAL A 75 -2.77 -5.90 3.96
CA VAL A 75 -2.13 -7.05 4.62
C VAL A 75 -0.87 -7.46 3.89
N LEU A 76 -0.93 -7.61 2.57
CA LEU A 76 0.25 -7.92 1.75
C LEU A 76 1.31 -6.84 1.90
N GLY A 77 0.91 -5.58 1.96
CA GLY A 77 1.77 -4.43 2.22
C GLY A 77 2.58 -4.57 3.51
N LEU A 78 1.94 -4.99 4.61
CA LEU A 78 2.64 -5.29 5.87
C LEU A 78 3.61 -6.46 5.72
N ILE A 79 3.23 -7.50 4.97
CA ILE A 79 4.08 -8.67 4.72
C ILE A 79 5.35 -8.27 3.95
N VAL A 80 5.25 -7.36 2.96
CA VAL A 80 6.40 -6.88 2.17
C VAL A 80 7.49 -6.24 3.02
N LEU A 81 7.12 -5.66 4.17
CA LEU A 81 8.08 -4.98 5.05
C LEU A 81 9.11 -5.95 5.65
N ILE A 82 8.77 -7.24 5.78
CA ILE A 82 9.67 -8.26 6.32
C ILE A 82 10.86 -8.50 5.38
N PRO A 83 10.66 -8.94 4.11
CA PRO A 83 11.78 -9.13 3.19
C PRO A 83 12.50 -7.82 2.88
N TYR A 84 11.79 -6.68 2.83
CA TYR A 84 12.44 -5.37 2.64
C TYR A 84 13.40 -5.07 3.78
N TRP A 85 12.96 -5.22 5.03
CA TRP A 85 13.78 -4.97 6.20
C TRP A 85 15.06 -5.82 6.20
N VAL A 86 14.92 -7.11 5.89
CA VAL A 86 16.07 -8.03 5.78
C VAL A 86 17.01 -7.60 4.65
N ALA A 87 16.47 -7.29 3.47
CA ALA A 87 17.26 -6.86 2.31
C ALA A 87 18.04 -5.57 2.61
N ALA A 88 17.36 -4.57 3.17
CA ALA A 88 17.93 -3.25 3.44
C ALA A 88 19.00 -3.31 4.54
N GLN A 89 18.77 -4.08 5.61
CA GLN A 89 19.75 -4.27 6.68
C GLN A 89 21.02 -4.98 6.16
N GLN A 90 20.87 -6.04 5.36
CA GLN A 90 22.01 -6.75 4.78
C GLN A 90 22.81 -5.88 3.81
N ALA A 91 22.13 -4.99 3.09
CA ALA A 91 22.76 -4.10 2.13
C ALA A 91 23.39 -2.84 2.79
N GLY A 92 23.16 -2.62 4.09
CA GLY A 92 23.73 -1.50 4.85
C GLY A 92 22.96 -0.18 4.70
N GLU A 93 21.64 -0.24 4.47
CA GLU A 93 20.80 0.97 4.45
C GLU A 93 20.80 1.68 5.81
N ILE A 94 20.91 3.02 5.77
CA ILE A 94 21.06 3.83 6.99
C ILE A 94 19.70 4.14 7.63
N THR A 95 18.65 4.31 6.81
CA THR A 95 17.31 4.71 7.31
C THR A 95 16.16 3.81 6.82
N PRO A 96 16.31 2.47 6.76
CA PRO A 96 15.25 1.59 6.27
C PRO A 96 13.99 1.63 7.13
N TRP A 97 14.12 2.04 8.40
CA TRP A 97 13.02 2.18 9.35
C TRP A 97 11.98 3.20 8.91
N PHE A 98 12.36 4.25 8.18
CA PHE A 98 11.42 5.29 7.75
C PHE A 98 10.45 4.74 6.71
N ASN A 99 10.97 4.00 5.73
CA ASN A 99 10.16 3.29 4.75
C ASN A 99 9.25 2.27 5.44
N VAL A 100 9.78 1.46 6.37
CA VAL A 100 8.95 0.52 7.14
C VAL A 100 7.84 1.23 7.91
N LEU A 101 8.15 2.33 8.60
CA LEU A 101 7.20 3.07 9.41
C LEU A 101 6.05 3.63 8.58
N ILE A 102 6.33 4.34 7.49
CA ILE A 102 5.28 4.98 6.67
C ILE A 102 4.37 3.93 6.04
N HIS A 103 4.93 2.84 5.52
CA HIS A 103 4.14 1.78 4.91
C HIS A 103 3.33 1.00 5.96
N ALA A 104 3.90 0.77 7.16
CA ALA A 104 3.16 0.17 8.26
C ALA A 104 1.99 1.04 8.70
N LEU A 105 2.19 2.34 8.88
CA LEU A 105 1.14 3.28 9.26
C LEU A 105 0.06 3.42 8.18
N GLY A 106 0.45 3.52 6.91
CA GLY A 106 -0.50 3.61 5.80
C GLY A 106 -1.33 2.33 5.65
N SER A 107 -0.70 1.15 5.71
CA SER A 107 -1.41 -0.13 5.67
C SER A 107 -2.31 -0.32 6.88
N ALA A 108 -1.84 0.01 8.08
CA ALA A 108 -2.67 -0.01 9.28
C ALA A 108 -3.86 0.96 9.17
N GLY A 109 -3.65 2.14 8.60
CA GLY A 109 -4.72 3.11 8.32
C GLY A 109 -5.81 2.54 7.42
N VAL A 110 -5.43 1.88 6.31
CA VAL A 110 -6.39 1.20 5.42
C VAL A 110 -7.14 0.10 6.17
N LEU A 111 -6.42 -0.76 6.91
CA LEU A 111 -7.03 -1.85 7.69
C LEU A 111 -8.00 -1.34 8.75
N VAL A 112 -7.66 -0.25 9.45
CA VAL A 112 -8.54 0.35 10.46
C VAL A 112 -9.76 0.98 9.81
N LEU A 113 -9.58 1.76 8.74
CA LEU A 113 -10.69 2.44 8.07
C LEU A 113 -11.72 1.48 7.48
N LEU A 114 -11.26 0.35 6.91
CA LEU A 114 -12.13 -0.61 6.23
C LEU A 114 -12.50 -1.83 7.10
N GLY A 115 -11.74 -2.12 8.16
CA GLY A 115 -11.98 -3.26 9.04
C GLY A 115 -12.78 -2.93 10.30
N VAL A 116 -12.86 -1.66 10.70
CA VAL A 116 -13.65 -1.23 11.86
C VAL A 116 -15.07 -0.87 11.41
N PRO A 117 -16.13 -1.57 11.87
CA PRO A 117 -17.49 -1.41 11.35
C PRO A 117 -18.09 0.01 11.45
N ALA A 118 -17.61 0.82 12.40
CA ALA A 118 -18.04 2.21 12.51
C ALA A 118 -17.43 3.11 11.41
N LEU A 119 -16.17 2.83 11.03
CA LEU A 119 -15.44 3.59 10.02
C LEU A 119 -15.80 3.11 8.61
N GLU A 120 -15.93 1.80 8.40
CA GLU A 120 -16.37 1.19 7.14
C GLU A 120 -17.73 1.75 6.72
N ARG A 121 -18.74 1.72 7.59
CA ARG A 121 -20.06 2.34 7.31
C ARG A 121 -19.97 3.82 6.97
N TRP A 122 -19.04 4.56 7.59
CA TRP A 122 -18.81 5.97 7.25
C TRP A 122 -18.18 6.11 5.87
N VAL A 123 -17.20 5.27 5.52
CA VAL A 123 -16.58 5.24 4.20
C VAL A 123 -17.62 4.91 3.14
N ASP A 124 -18.40 3.85 3.33
CA ASP A 124 -19.45 3.42 2.40
C ASP A 124 -20.51 4.48 2.18
N GLY A 125 -20.91 5.18 3.25
CA GLY A 125 -21.86 6.27 3.18
C GLY A 125 -21.40 7.42 2.28
N HIS A 126 -20.10 7.64 2.11
CA HIS A 126 -19.56 8.71 1.26
C HIS A 126 -18.98 8.20 -0.07
N VAL A 127 -18.54 6.94 -0.11
CA VAL A 127 -17.94 6.32 -1.29
C VAL A 127 -19.01 5.67 -2.15
N MET A 128 -20.01 4.99 -1.58
CA MET A 128 -21.00 4.24 -2.34
C MET A 128 -22.29 5.05 -2.58
N ALA A 129 -22.70 5.89 -1.63
CA ALA A 129 -23.80 6.82 -1.86
C ALA A 129 -23.35 7.93 -2.83
N GLY A 130 -23.81 7.88 -4.08
CA GLY A 130 -23.45 8.86 -5.10
C GLY A 130 -24.22 10.17 -4.94
N VAL A 131 -23.76 11.04 -4.05
CA VAL A 131 -24.18 12.46 -4.00
C VAL A 131 -23.05 13.36 -4.44
#